data_AF-A0A2S6U634-F1
#
_entry.id   AF-A0A2S6U634-F1
#
_cell.length_a   1.000
_cell.length_b   1.000
_cell.length_c   1.000
_cell.angle_alpha   90.00
_cell.angle_beta   90.00
_cell.angle_gamma   90.00
#
_symmetry.space_group_name_H-M   'P 1'
#
loop_
_entity.id
_entity.type
_entity.pdbx_description
1 polymer ?
#
loop_
_entity_poly.entity_id
_entity_poly.type
_entity_poly.pdbx_seq_one_letter_code
_entity_poly.pdbx_strand_id
1 'polypeptide(L)' 'HGEEAVSALVNLGYSRGDAFGAIARAGKQLGGSAPLDELIRTGLREMTQ' A
#
# COMPACT_ATOMS: atom_id res chain seq x y z
N HIS A 1 -2.02 10.26 0.17
CA HIS A 1 -1.22 9.10 -0.27
C HIS A 1 -1.87 7.74 -0.03
N GLY A 2 -2.49 7.46 1.14
CA GLY A 2 -3.07 6.12 1.40
C GLY A 2 -4.09 5.65 0.36
N GLU A 3 -5.12 6.46 0.06
CA GLU A 3 -6.15 6.11 -0.92
C GLU A 3 -5.61 6.02 -2.36
N GLU A 4 -4.63 6.87 -2.69
CA GLU A 4 -3.92 6.85 -3.99
C GLU A 4 -3.14 5.54 -4.15
N ALA A 5 -2.45 5.10 -3.09
CA ALA A 5 -1.69 3.85 -3.09
C ALA A 5 -2.62 2.64 -3.23
N VAL A 6 -3.75 2.62 -2.53
CA VAL A 6 -4.76 1.56 -2.67
C VAL A 6 -5.30 1.50 -4.10
N SER A 7 -5.57 2.66 -4.71
CA SER A 7 -6.04 2.73 -6.10
C SER A 7 -4.98 2.23 -7.10
N ALA A 8 -3.70 2.55 -6.86
CA ALA A 8 -2.60 2.04 -7.65
C ALA A 8 -2.51 0.50 -7.59
N LEU A 9 -2.59 -0.10 -6.40
CA LEU A 9 -2.57 -1.56 -6.25
C LEU A 9 -3.77 -2.24 -6.92
N VAL A 10 -4.96 -1.64 -6.82
CA VAL A 10 -6.15 -2.16 -7.52
C VAL A 10 -5.96 -2.14 -9.05
N ASN A 11 -5.34 -1.09 -9.59
CA ASN A 11 -5.01 -1.01 -11.02
C ASN A 11 -3.96 -2.05 -11.47
N LEU A 12 -3.18 -2.60 -10.53
CA LEU A 12 -2.25 -3.71 -10.79
C LEU A 12 -2.92 -5.10 -10.71
N GLY A 13 -4.22 -5.16 -10.36
CA GLY A 13 -5.00 -6.40 -10.31
C GLY A 13 -5.18 -6.99 -8.91
N TYR A 14 -4.72 -6.33 -7.85
CA TYR A 14 -4.94 -6.78 -6.48
C TYR A 14 -6.36 -6.46 -6.00
N SER A 15 -6.93 -7.34 -5.16
CA SER A 15 -8.23 -7.07 -4.52
C SER A 15 -8.15 -5.81 -3.66
N ARG A 16 -9.20 -4.99 -3.65
CA ARG A 16 -9.28 -3.77 -2.82
C ARG A 16 -9.08 -4.07 -1.33
N GLY A 17 -9.55 -5.23 -0.85
CA GLY A 17 -9.36 -5.65 0.55
C GLY A 17 -7.89 -5.87 0.89
N ASP A 18 -7.17 -6.62 0.06
CA ASP A 18 -5.76 -6.91 0.25
C ASP A 18 -4.90 -5.65 0.09
N ALA A 19 -5.20 -4.84 -0.94
CA ALA A 19 -4.55 -3.56 -1.17
C ALA A 19 -4.70 -2.61 0.03
N PHE A 20 -5.91 -2.51 0.60
CA PHE A 20 -6.15 -1.69 1.77
C PHE A 20 -5.35 -2.18 2.99
N GLY A 21 -5.38 -3.49 3.26
CA GLY A 21 -4.64 -4.08 4.37
C GLY A 21 -3.13 -3.87 4.25
N ALA A 22 -2.57 -4.06 3.06
CA ALA A 22 -1.16 -3.86 2.77
C ALA A 22 -0.71 -2.41 2.96
N ILE A 23 -1.45 -1.44 2.40
CA ILE A 23 -1.14 -0.02 2.54
C ILE A 23 -1.32 0.47 3.99
N ALA A 24 -2.30 -0.06 4.73
CA ALA A 24 -2.48 0.27 6.14
C ALA A 24 -1.29 -0.20 6.99
N ARG A 25 -0.74 -1.40 6.73
CA ARG A 25 0.49 -1.88 7.39
C ARG A 25 1.71 -1.07 6.99
N ALA A 26 1.88 -0.79 5.69
CA ALA A 26 2.97 0.05 5.19
C ALA A 26 2.95 1.44 5.84
N GLY A 27 1.79 2.09 5.94
CA GLY A 27 1.65 3.40 6.59
C GLY A 27 1.99 3.37 8.08
N LYS A 28 1.71 2.28 8.80
CA LYS A 28 2.13 2.11 10.19
C LYS A 28 3.65 1.93 10.33
N GLN A 29 4.28 1.24 9.38
CA GLN A 29 5.73 1.00 9.38
C GLN A 29 6.53 2.25 9.03
N LEU A 30 6.08 3.00 8.03
CA LEU A 30 6.78 4.16 7.48
C LEU A 30 6.45 5.48 8.19
N GLY A 31 5.32 5.53 8.90
CA GLY A 31 4.83 6.73 9.57
C GLY A 31 3.98 7.64 8.68
N GLY A 32 3.35 8.65 9.30
CA GLY A 32 2.26 9.45 8.70
C GLY A 32 2.62 10.37 7.52
N SER A 33 3.89 10.45 7.13
CA SER A 33 4.34 11.23 5.97
C SER A 33 5.14 10.41 4.96
N ALA A 34 4.93 9.09 4.95
CA ALA A 34 5.52 8.21 3.97
C ALA A 34 5.15 8.67 2.54
N PRO A 35 6.14 8.86 1.64
CA PRO A 35 5.88 9.21 0.26
C PRO A 35 5.12 8.09 -0.45
N LEU A 36 4.33 8.46 -1.46
CA LEU A 36 3.43 7.56 -2.17
C LEU A 36 4.14 6.31 -2.75
N ASP A 37 5.30 6.49 -3.40
CA ASP A 37 6.07 5.39 -3.98
C ASP A 37 6.57 4.40 -2.91
N GLU A 38 6.96 4.90 -1.74
CA GLU A 38 7.44 4.06 -0.63
C GLU A 38 6.29 3.28 0.01
N LEU A 39 5.10 3.89 0.12
CA LEU A 39 3.87 3.20 0.53
C LEU A 39 3.51 2.06 -0.43
N ILE A 40 3.60 2.29 -1.75
CA ILE A 40 3.29 1.27 -2.77
C ILE A 40 4.31 0.12 -2.69
N ARG A 41 5.61 0.41 -2.66
CA ARG A 41 6.66 -0.63 -2.60
C ARG A 41 6.58 -1.45 -1.33
N THR A 42 6.38 -0.78 -0.18
CA THR A 42 6.26 -1.46 1.11
C THR A 42 4.99 -2.29 1.16
N GLY A 43 3.86 -1.75 0.68
CA GLY A 43 2.60 -2.50 0.59
C GLY A 43 2.71 -3.74 -0.31
N LEU A 44 3.34 -3.64 -1.47
CA LEU A 44 3.58 -4.81 -2.33
C LEU A 44 4.43 -5.87 -1.62
N ARG A 45 5.49 -5.45 -0.91
CA ARG A 45 6.35 -6.36 -0.15
C ARG A 45 5.55 -7.16 0.89
N GLU A 46 4.65 -6.52 1.63
CA GLU A 46 3.77 -7.14 2.63
C GLU A 46 2.83 -8.22 2.07
N MET A 47 2.55 -8.22 0.77
CA MET A 47 1.66 -9.19 0.12
C MET A 47 2.40 -10.40 -0.48
N THR A 48 3.70 -10.25 -0.72
CA THR A 48 4.56 -11.28 -1.32
C THR A 48 5.39 -12.05 -0.29
N GLN A 49 5.42 -11.56 0.95
CA GLN A 49 6.02 -12.21 2.11
C GLN A 49 4.98 -13.11 2.78
#